data_AF-A0A817I6I5-F1
#
_entry.id   AF-A0A817I6I5-F1
#
_cell.length_a   1.000
_cell.length_b   1.000
_cell.length_c   1.000
_cell.angle_alpha   90.00
_cell.angle_beta   90.00
_cell.angle_gamma   90.00
#
_symmetry.space_group_name_H-M   'P 1'
#
loop_
_entity.id
_entity.type
_entity.pdbx_description
1 polymer ?
#
loop_
_entity_poly.entity_id
_entity_poly.type
_entity_poly.pdbx_seq_one_letter_code
_entity_poly.pdbx_strand_id
1 'polypeptide(L)'
;MSTLSIGLEGLSMQFYIPRESYYPVSYFDEGLIVSIHENNEFPLIVNDGLRLQTDLSHTILFSKTERNLLPKPYTNCTSSVGDELRDIYETAFDKDSIGKVTYSESLCQESCLKLITDVFCSCVLPFPFFQRNIWSVDSNSLKTANTCIPDTSEEQCALTTVPTFKVQNVGYKKWCPQCTPECKNTDFHTVLSALS
;
A
#
# COMPACT_ATOMS: atom_id res chain seq x y z
N MET A 1 18.27 13.47 28.65
CA MET A 1 19.40 13.79 27.75
C MET A 1 19.03 13.24 26.39
N SER A 2 18.82 14.10 25.41
CA SER A 2 18.42 13.71 24.06
C SER A 2 19.61 13.94 23.15
N THR A 3 20.25 12.87 22.70
CA THR A 3 21.32 12.91 21.71
C THR A 3 20.70 13.08 20.32
N LEU A 4 20.97 14.23 19.69
CA LEU A 4 20.68 14.50 18.29
C LEU A 4 21.85 13.96 17.46
N SER A 5 21.65 12.85 16.76
CA SER A 5 22.60 12.38 15.74
C SER A 5 22.19 12.96 14.39
N ILE A 6 22.84 14.03 13.95
CA ILE A 6 22.82 14.44 12.54
C ILE A 6 23.98 13.68 11.89
N GLY A 7 23.70 12.48 11.41
CA GLY A 7 24.71 11.61 10.80
C GLY A 7 24.96 11.96 9.34
N LEU A 8 26.22 12.19 8.98
CA LEU A 8 26.75 12.16 7.61
C LEU A 8 26.85 10.73 7.03
N GLU A 9 26.36 9.72 7.76
CA GLU A 9 26.39 8.30 7.42
C GLU A 9 24.98 7.78 7.05
N GLY A 10 24.34 8.44 6.08
CA GLY A 10 23.06 8.01 5.53
C GLY A 10 23.21 7.13 4.29
N LEU A 11 22.09 6.57 3.82
CA LEU A 11 22.03 5.91 2.52
C LEU A 11 22.19 6.95 1.40
N SER A 12 23.25 6.80 0.60
CA SER A 12 23.47 7.60 -0.62
C SER A 12 23.32 6.72 -1.84
N MET A 13 22.45 7.12 -2.77
CA MET A 13 22.17 6.38 -3.99
C MET A 13 22.14 7.34 -5.18
N GLN A 14 22.60 6.86 -6.33
CA GLN A 14 22.48 7.55 -7.60
C GLN A 14 21.71 6.66 -8.57
N PHE A 15 20.65 7.19 -9.15
CA PHE A 15 19.80 6.48 -10.10
C PHE A 15 19.99 7.05 -11.49
N TYR A 16 20.11 6.16 -12.48
CA TYR A 16 20.01 6.53 -13.88
C TYR A 16 18.62 6.16 -14.38
N ILE A 17 17.87 7.16 -14.87
CA ILE A 17 16.51 6.99 -15.35
C ILE A 17 16.50 7.35 -16.84
N PRO A 18 16.47 6.35 -17.74
CA PRO A 18 16.46 6.61 -19.18
C PRO A 18 15.10 7.21 -19.59
N ARG A 19 15.10 8.47 -20.03
CA ARG A 19 13.88 9.15 -20.53
C ARG A 19 13.23 8.41 -21.70
N GLU A 20 14.03 7.76 -22.53
CA GLU A 20 13.56 6.96 -23.67
C GLU A 20 12.72 5.74 -23.27
N SER A 21 12.77 5.33 -21.99
CA SER A 21 11.97 4.21 -21.47
C SER A 21 10.61 4.64 -20.92
N TYR A 22 10.30 5.93 -20.89
CA TYR A 22 8.98 6.40 -20.49
C TYR A 22 7.95 6.15 -21.59
N TYR A 23 6.85 5.50 -21.21
CA TYR A 23 5.67 5.38 -22.07
C TYR A 23 4.84 6.66 -21.97
N PRO A 24 4.82 7.52 -23.02
CA PRO A 24 4.25 8.87 -22.94
C PRO A 24 2.74 8.90 -22.65
N VAL A 25 2.06 7.77 -22.84
CA VAL A 25 0.61 7.63 -22.71
C VAL A 25 0.18 7.14 -21.33
N SER A 26 1.12 6.68 -20.50
CA SER A 26 0.82 6.00 -19.22
C SER A 26 1.43 6.67 -18.00
N TYR A 27 2.49 7.47 -18.17
CA TYR A 27 3.17 8.17 -17.08
C TYR A 27 3.45 9.61 -17.48
N PHE A 28 2.77 10.57 -16.85
CA PHE A 28 2.95 12.00 -17.12
C PHE A 28 4.08 12.64 -16.30
N ASP A 29 4.51 11.98 -15.22
CA ASP A 29 5.57 12.47 -14.34
C ASP A 29 6.83 11.62 -14.48
N GLU A 30 7.93 12.25 -14.92
CA GLU A 30 9.27 11.67 -14.84
C GLU A 30 9.80 11.79 -13.40
N GLY A 31 10.34 10.70 -12.85
CA GLY A 31 10.83 10.68 -11.48
C GLY A 31 10.90 9.30 -10.84
N LEU A 32 11.30 9.30 -9.58
CA LEU A 32 11.31 8.12 -8.72
C LEU A 32 10.22 8.23 -7.68
N ILE A 33 9.69 7.08 -7.27
CA ILE A 33 8.87 7.00 -6.05
C ILE A 33 9.70 6.24 -5.02
N VAL A 34 9.93 6.88 -3.89
CA VAL A 34 10.67 6.30 -2.76
C VAL A 34 9.72 6.14 -1.58
N SER A 35 9.78 4.99 -0.91
CA SER A 35 9.03 4.73 0.32
C SER A 35 10.01 4.31 1.41
N ILE A 36 9.76 4.77 2.63
CA ILE A 36 10.50 4.38 3.84
C ILE A 36 9.53 3.58 4.69
N HIS A 37 9.88 2.33 4.97
CA HIS A 37 9.03 1.39 5.71
C HIS A 37 9.92 0.42 6.49
N GLU A 38 9.34 -0.33 7.43
CA GLU A 38 10.08 -1.41 8.11
C GLU A 38 10.36 -2.58 7.16
N ASN A 39 11.43 -3.34 7.41
CA ASN A 39 11.85 -4.45 6.55
C ASN A 39 10.77 -5.51 6.30
N ASN A 40 9.84 -5.64 7.24
CA ASN A 40 8.77 -6.64 7.25
C ASN A 40 7.41 -6.07 6.84
N GLU A 41 7.35 -4.80 6.43
CA GLU A 41 6.12 -4.14 5.97
C GLU A 41 6.06 -4.09 4.45
N PHE A 42 4.84 -4.11 3.90
CA PHE A 42 4.65 -3.93 2.46
C PHE A 42 4.85 -2.46 2.10
N PRO A 43 5.68 -2.13 1.09
CA PRO A 43 5.80 -0.76 0.62
C PRO A 43 4.53 -0.34 -0.15
N LEU A 44 3.57 0.28 0.54
CA LEU A 44 2.37 0.86 -0.06
C LEU A 44 2.69 2.20 -0.77
N ILE A 45 3.52 2.15 -1.81
CA ILE A 45 4.06 3.37 -2.44
C ILE A 45 3.01 4.27 -3.10
N VAL A 46 1.80 3.77 -3.32
CA VAL A 46 0.67 4.57 -3.84
C VAL A 46 0.16 5.56 -2.78
N ASN A 47 0.23 5.16 -1.50
CA ASN A 47 -0.24 5.97 -0.38
C ASN A 47 0.91 6.72 0.30
N ASP A 48 2.05 6.04 0.50
CA ASP A 48 3.15 6.52 1.34
C ASP A 48 4.41 6.87 0.53
N GLY A 49 4.32 6.86 -0.81
CA GLY A 49 5.44 7.14 -1.70
C GLY A 49 5.74 8.62 -1.83
N LEU A 50 7.01 8.98 -1.67
CA LEU A 50 7.57 10.28 -1.99
C LEU A 50 7.99 10.32 -3.45
N ARG A 51 7.39 11.22 -4.23
CA ARG A 51 7.80 11.48 -5.62
C ARG A 51 9.03 12.39 -5.65
N LEU A 52 10.10 11.93 -6.30
CA LEU A 52 11.35 12.64 -6.47
C LEU A 52 11.51 13.01 -7.95
N GLN A 53 11.74 14.29 -8.21
CA GLN A 53 12.01 14.78 -9.56
C GLN A 53 13.39 14.32 -10.05
N THR A 54 13.50 14.11 -11.36
CA THR A 54 14.78 13.91 -12.03
C THR A 54 15.62 15.19 -12.03
N ASP A 55 16.91 15.06 -12.37
CA ASP A 55 17.86 16.18 -12.49
C ASP A 55 18.18 16.98 -11.22
N LEU A 56 17.64 16.59 -10.06
CA LEU A 56 17.90 17.22 -8.77
C LEU A 56 18.51 16.23 -7.77
N SER A 57 19.34 16.76 -6.87
CA SER A 57 19.76 16.00 -5.69
C SER A 57 18.70 16.17 -4.60
N HIS A 58 18.18 15.04 -4.09
CA HIS A 58 17.18 15.03 -3.02
C HIS A 58 17.81 14.53 -1.73
N THR A 59 17.61 15.28 -0.65
CA THR A 59 17.90 14.83 0.71
C THR A 59 16.59 14.56 1.42
N ILE A 60 16.42 13.31 1.86
CA ILE A 60 15.27 12.86 2.63
C ILE A 60 15.72 12.68 4.08
N LEU A 61 15.21 13.53 4.96
CA LEU A 61 15.32 13.34 6.40
C LEU A 61 14.05 12.65 6.89
N PHE A 62 14.18 11.75 7.87
CA PHE A 62 13.01 11.11 8.46
C PHE A 62 13.14 10.98 9.97
N SER A 63 11.98 10.95 10.65
CA SER A 63 11.86 10.60 12.05
C SER A 63 10.91 9.43 12.19
N LYS A 64 11.35 8.40 12.91
CA LYS A 64 10.56 7.20 13.22
C LYS A 64 9.76 7.41 14.51
N THR A 65 8.47 7.12 14.47
CA THR A 65 7.58 7.11 15.63
C THR A 65 6.95 5.73 15.77
N GLU A 66 7.01 5.14 16.96
CA GLU A 66 6.33 3.87 17.24
C GLU A 66 5.08 4.11 18.10
N ARG A 67 3.95 3.54 17.68
CA ARG A 67 2.70 3.50 18.46
C ARG A 67 2.37 2.07 18.82
N ASN A 68 2.04 1.86 20.10
CA ASN A 68 1.66 0.56 20.63
C ASN A 68 0.28 0.66 21.28
N LEU A 69 -0.66 -0.14 20.79
CA LEU A 69 -2.00 -0.30 21.34
C LEU A 69 -2.07 -1.59 22.16
N LEU A 70 -2.84 -1.55 23.24
CA LEU A 70 -3.13 -2.75 24.02
C LEU A 70 -4.22 -3.57 23.32
N PRO A 71 -4.03 -4.88 23.12
CA PRO A 71 -5.05 -5.74 22.52
C PRO A 71 -6.27 -5.88 23.45
N LYS A 72 -7.23 -6.73 23.06
CA LYS A 72 -8.42 -6.99 23.86
C LYS A 72 -8.03 -7.33 25.32
N PRO A 73 -8.75 -6.77 26.31
CA PRO A 73 -10.04 -6.08 26.19
C PRO A 73 -9.98 -4.56 25.92
N TYR A 74 -8.79 -3.96 25.80
CA TYR A 74 -8.65 -2.50 25.76
C TYR A 74 -8.92 -1.90 24.37
N THR A 75 -8.40 -2.55 23.32
CA THR A 75 -8.69 -2.19 21.94
C THR A 75 -8.93 -3.46 21.11
N ASN A 76 -9.52 -3.30 19.93
CA ASN A 76 -9.69 -4.38 18.97
C ASN A 76 -8.50 -4.46 17.98
N CYS A 77 -7.29 -4.09 18.40
CA CYS A 77 -6.13 -4.16 17.52
C CYS A 77 -5.73 -5.61 17.22
N THR A 78 -5.03 -5.83 16.11
CA THR A 78 -4.43 -7.11 15.75
C THR A 78 -2.96 -6.97 15.40
N SER A 79 -2.19 -8.04 15.57
CA SER A 79 -0.80 -8.16 15.07
C SER A 79 -0.63 -9.31 14.08
N SER A 80 -1.69 -10.09 13.87
CA SER A 80 -1.67 -11.27 13.01
C SER A 80 -2.41 -11.00 11.71
N VAL A 81 -1.81 -11.41 10.60
CA VAL A 81 -2.51 -11.62 9.34
C VAL A 81 -3.35 -12.89 9.53
N GLY A 82 -4.68 -12.75 9.68
CA GLY A 82 -5.58 -13.90 9.79
C GLY A 82 -5.53 -14.76 8.53
N ASP A 83 -5.90 -16.05 8.63
CA ASP A 83 -5.79 -17.01 7.52
C ASP A 83 -6.48 -16.52 6.22
N GLU A 84 -7.63 -15.84 6.35
CA GLU A 84 -8.41 -15.30 5.21
C GLU A 84 -7.67 -14.19 4.44
N LEU A 85 -6.85 -13.40 5.13
CA LEU A 85 -6.05 -12.33 4.53
C LEU A 85 -4.65 -12.81 4.16
N ARG A 86 -4.22 -13.95 4.70
CA ARG A 86 -2.90 -14.51 4.47
C ARG A 86 -2.72 -14.74 2.98
N ASP A 87 -3.61 -15.48 2.33
CA ASP A 87 -3.51 -15.78 0.89
C ASP A 87 -3.46 -14.52 0.00
N ILE A 88 -4.10 -13.42 0.41
CA ILE A 88 -4.00 -12.15 -0.32
C ILE A 88 -2.63 -11.50 -0.11
N TYR A 89 -2.14 -11.48 1.12
CA TYR A 89 -0.79 -11.02 1.44
C TYR A 89 0.26 -11.90 0.74
N GLU A 90 0.05 -13.21 0.68
CA GLU A 90 0.88 -14.18 -0.02
C GLU A 90 0.96 -13.95 -1.53
N THR A 91 -0.05 -13.30 -2.12
CA THR A 91 -0.02 -12.91 -3.54
C THR A 91 0.61 -11.54 -3.77
N ALA A 92 0.60 -10.66 -2.76
CA ALA A 92 1.27 -9.36 -2.84
C ALA A 92 2.79 -9.47 -2.65
N PHE A 93 3.25 -10.49 -1.91
CA PHE A 93 4.65 -10.75 -1.64
C PHE A 93 5.15 -11.99 -2.37
N ASP A 94 6.47 -12.08 -2.60
CA ASP A 94 7.08 -13.31 -3.10
C ASP A 94 6.90 -14.46 -2.09
N LYS A 95 6.76 -15.69 -2.57
CA LYS A 95 6.40 -16.84 -1.72
C LYS A 95 7.40 -17.10 -0.60
N ASP A 96 8.66 -16.75 -0.81
CA ASP A 96 9.74 -16.89 0.16
C ASP A 96 9.75 -15.80 1.25
N SER A 97 8.91 -14.77 1.10
CA SER A 97 8.70 -13.71 2.10
C SER A 97 7.50 -13.97 3.01
N ILE A 98 6.71 -15.00 2.69
CA ILE A 98 5.51 -15.41 3.42
C ILE A 98 5.91 -15.99 4.77
N GLY A 99 5.48 -15.33 5.84
CA GLY A 99 5.87 -15.65 7.22
C GLY A 99 6.67 -14.55 7.91
N LYS A 100 7.12 -13.53 7.16
CA LYS A 100 7.81 -12.35 7.72
C LYS A 100 7.02 -11.05 7.60
N VAL A 101 5.87 -11.06 6.92
CA VAL A 101 5.09 -9.85 6.67
C VAL A 101 4.28 -9.46 7.89
N THR A 102 4.40 -8.20 8.28
CA THR A 102 3.62 -7.59 9.36
C THR A 102 2.24 -7.20 8.83
N TYR A 103 1.20 -7.45 9.63
CA TYR A 103 -0.15 -6.99 9.31
C TYR A 103 -0.19 -5.46 9.17
N SER A 104 -0.91 -4.97 8.16
CA SER A 104 -1.19 -3.55 7.97
C SER A 104 -2.68 -3.33 7.72
N GLU A 105 -3.28 -2.39 8.45
CA GLU A 105 -4.69 -1.99 8.29
C GLU A 105 -4.90 -1.44 6.88
N SER A 106 -4.02 -0.54 6.41
CA SER A 106 -4.06 0.03 5.06
C SER A 106 -4.00 -1.05 3.98
N LEU A 107 -3.09 -2.02 4.11
CA LEU A 107 -2.97 -3.11 3.14
C LEU A 107 -4.22 -4.02 3.16
N CYS A 108 -4.79 -4.28 4.33
CA CYS A 108 -6.05 -5.00 4.47
C CYS A 108 -7.19 -4.27 3.76
N GLN A 109 -7.29 -2.95 3.96
CA GLN A 109 -8.31 -2.11 3.33
C GLN A 109 -8.17 -2.08 1.81
N GLU A 110 -6.97 -1.88 1.26
CA GLU A 110 -6.74 -1.93 -0.20
C GLU A 110 -7.09 -3.31 -0.78
N SER A 111 -6.75 -4.38 -0.06
CA SER A 111 -7.10 -5.76 -0.45
C SER A 111 -8.61 -5.98 -0.49
N CYS A 112 -9.31 -5.52 0.55
CA CYS A 112 -10.77 -5.62 0.64
C CYS A 112 -11.46 -4.77 -0.44
N LEU A 113 -10.90 -3.61 -0.78
CA LEU A 113 -11.45 -2.75 -1.82
C LEU A 113 -11.46 -3.44 -3.20
N LYS A 114 -10.47 -4.29 -3.50
CA LYS A 114 -10.51 -5.11 -4.71
C LYS A 114 -11.67 -6.08 -4.71
N LEU A 115 -11.90 -6.76 -3.59
CA LEU A 115 -13.04 -7.68 -3.45
C LEU A 115 -14.35 -6.94 -3.66
N ILE A 116 -14.52 -5.76 -3.06
CA ILE A 116 -15.70 -4.92 -3.26
C ILE A 116 -15.84 -4.57 -4.76
N THR A 117 -14.76 -4.14 -5.40
CA THR A 117 -14.81 -3.76 -6.82
C THR A 117 -15.17 -4.96 -7.70
N ASP A 118 -14.64 -6.15 -7.42
CA ASP A 118 -14.99 -7.38 -8.13
C ASP A 118 -16.47 -7.75 -7.93
N VAL A 119 -16.99 -7.64 -6.70
CA VAL A 119 -18.40 -7.95 -6.40
C VAL A 119 -19.36 -6.99 -7.07
N PHE A 120 -19.04 -5.68 -7.09
CA PHE A 120 -19.95 -4.66 -7.62
C PHE A 120 -19.79 -4.39 -9.12
N CYS A 121 -18.57 -4.54 -9.64
CA CYS A 121 -18.20 -4.12 -10.99
C CYS A 121 -17.65 -5.28 -11.85
N SER A 122 -17.56 -6.50 -11.31
CA SER A 122 -17.01 -7.69 -12.00
C SER A 122 -15.56 -7.53 -12.50
N CYS A 123 -14.82 -6.57 -11.95
CA CYS A 123 -13.45 -6.26 -12.33
C CYS A 123 -12.64 -5.69 -11.16
N VAL A 124 -11.32 -5.72 -11.27
CA VAL A 124 -10.38 -5.03 -10.37
C VAL A 124 -9.54 -4.04 -11.15
N LEU A 125 -9.31 -2.85 -10.58
CA LEU A 125 -8.42 -1.87 -11.18
C LEU A 125 -6.97 -2.41 -11.19
N PRO A 126 -6.22 -2.22 -12.28
CA PRO A 126 -4.82 -2.62 -12.35
C PRO A 126 -3.96 -1.68 -11.49
N PHE A 127 -3.90 -1.94 -10.19
CA PHE A 127 -2.96 -1.26 -9.31
C PHE A 127 -1.56 -1.91 -9.41
N PRO A 128 -0.49 -1.13 -9.60
CA PRO A 128 0.82 -1.62 -10.05
C PRO A 128 1.54 -2.61 -9.11
N PHE A 129 1.11 -2.76 -7.86
CA PHE A 129 1.78 -3.60 -6.85
C PHE A 129 0.95 -4.78 -6.39
N PHE A 130 -0.21 -4.95 -7.00
CA PHE A 130 -1.25 -5.78 -6.48
C PHE A 130 -1.64 -6.79 -7.55
N GLN A 131 -1.25 -8.04 -7.34
CA GLN A 131 -1.76 -9.13 -8.16
C GLN A 131 -3.29 -9.08 -8.20
N ARG A 132 -3.87 -9.55 -9.32
CA ARG A 132 -5.32 -9.64 -9.54
C ARG A 132 -5.99 -10.72 -8.69
N ASN A 133 -5.23 -11.35 -7.81
CA ASN A 133 -5.74 -12.40 -6.94
C ASN A 133 -6.54 -11.77 -5.80
N ILE A 134 -7.74 -12.31 -5.58
CA ILE A 134 -8.66 -11.89 -4.52
C ILE A 134 -9.20 -13.13 -3.80
N TRP A 135 -9.46 -12.97 -2.51
CA TRP A 135 -10.14 -14.00 -1.72
C TRP A 135 -11.65 -13.91 -1.95
N SER A 136 -12.22 -14.95 -2.54
CA SER A 136 -13.65 -15.04 -2.80
C SER A 136 -14.37 -15.51 -1.55
N VAL A 137 -15.30 -14.69 -1.05
CA VAL A 137 -16.12 -15.01 0.14
C VAL A 137 -17.05 -16.19 -0.14
N ASP A 138 -17.58 -16.29 -1.36
CA ASP A 138 -18.55 -17.32 -1.73
C ASP A 138 -17.93 -18.71 -1.86
N SER A 139 -16.70 -18.79 -2.38
CA SER A 139 -15.99 -20.06 -2.60
C SER A 139 -14.95 -20.36 -1.51
N ASN A 140 -14.74 -19.43 -0.57
CA ASN A 140 -13.71 -19.49 0.45
C ASN A 140 -12.34 -19.90 -0.12
N SER A 141 -11.98 -19.28 -1.25
CA SER A 141 -10.79 -19.63 -2.03
C SER A 141 -10.23 -18.44 -2.80
N LEU A 142 -8.94 -18.51 -3.12
CA LEU A 142 -8.28 -17.53 -3.98
C LEU A 142 -8.75 -17.67 -5.43
N LYS A 143 -9.17 -16.56 -6.04
CA LYS A 143 -9.47 -16.47 -7.48
C LYS A 143 -8.72 -15.32 -8.12
N THR A 144 -8.40 -15.45 -9.40
CA THR A 144 -7.85 -14.35 -10.21
C THR A 144 -9.01 -13.55 -10.80
N ALA A 145 -9.15 -12.30 -10.39
CA ALA A 145 -10.18 -11.39 -10.89
C ALA A 145 -9.84 -10.85 -12.29
N ASN A 146 -10.88 -10.43 -13.01
CA ASN A 146 -10.74 -9.74 -14.29
C ASN A 146 -10.18 -8.32 -14.08
N THR A 147 -9.34 -7.85 -14.99
CA THR A 147 -8.90 -6.45 -14.95
C THR A 147 -10.00 -5.57 -15.53
N CYS A 148 -10.26 -4.41 -14.93
CA CYS A 148 -11.16 -3.45 -15.54
C CYS A 148 -10.58 -3.00 -16.89
N ILE A 149 -11.37 -3.12 -17.96
CA ILE A 149 -10.96 -2.72 -19.30
C ILE A 149 -11.16 -1.20 -19.43
N PRO A 150 -10.17 -0.44 -19.93
CA PRO A 150 -10.32 0.99 -20.14
C PRO A 150 -11.53 1.35 -21.00
N ASP A 151 -12.16 2.49 -20.70
CA ASP A 151 -13.32 3.07 -21.39
C ASP A 151 -14.57 2.18 -21.39
N THR A 152 -14.70 1.28 -20.41
CA THR A 152 -15.87 0.42 -20.23
C THR A 152 -16.76 0.85 -19.07
N SER A 153 -18.00 0.35 -19.04
CA SER A 153 -18.91 0.53 -17.91
C SER A 153 -18.38 -0.08 -16.62
N GLU A 154 -17.57 -1.13 -16.71
CA GLU A 154 -16.94 -1.80 -15.57
C GLU A 154 -15.89 -0.89 -14.92
N GLU A 155 -15.05 -0.25 -15.73
CA GLU A 155 -14.09 0.75 -15.24
C GLU A 155 -14.80 1.95 -14.62
N GLN A 156 -15.82 2.50 -15.28
CA GLN A 156 -16.59 3.62 -14.72
C GLN A 156 -17.28 3.25 -13.40
N CYS A 157 -17.77 2.00 -13.28
CA CYS A 157 -18.25 1.46 -12.02
C CYS A 157 -17.14 1.43 -10.96
N ALA A 158 -15.94 0.94 -11.29
CA ALA A 158 -14.83 0.86 -10.36
C ALA A 158 -14.35 2.26 -9.92
N LEU A 159 -14.24 3.21 -10.86
CA LEU A 159 -13.83 4.60 -10.61
C LEU A 159 -14.84 5.37 -9.75
N THR A 160 -16.11 4.96 -9.71
CA THR A 160 -17.13 5.55 -8.83
C THR A 160 -17.25 4.82 -7.49
N THR A 161 -17.10 3.50 -7.50
CA THR A 161 -17.17 2.65 -6.30
C THR A 161 -16.00 2.93 -5.37
N VAL A 162 -14.76 2.91 -5.89
CA VAL A 162 -13.55 3.05 -5.06
C VAL A 162 -13.54 4.32 -4.20
N PRO A 163 -13.76 5.53 -4.76
CA PRO A 163 -13.78 6.75 -3.96
C PRO A 163 -14.91 6.77 -2.92
N THR A 164 -16.08 6.23 -3.27
CA THR A 164 -17.23 6.17 -2.36
C THR A 164 -16.90 5.38 -1.09
N PHE A 165 -16.20 4.25 -1.25
CA PHE A 165 -15.78 3.42 -0.13
C PHE A 165 -14.63 4.03 0.67
N LYS A 166 -13.67 4.72 0.01
CA LYS A 166 -12.57 5.42 0.69
C LYS A 166 -13.02 6.61 1.52
N VAL A 167 -13.89 7.47 0.98
CA VAL A 167 -14.30 8.72 1.64
C VAL A 167 -15.25 8.47 2.81
N GLN A 168 -16.14 7.48 2.70
CA GLN A 168 -17.21 7.37 3.69
C GLN A 168 -16.80 6.66 4.98
N ASN A 169 -15.69 5.89 5.04
CA ASN A 169 -15.28 5.03 6.17
C ASN A 169 -16.34 3.98 6.64
N VAL A 170 -17.62 4.22 6.37
CA VAL A 170 -18.77 3.35 6.58
C VAL A 170 -18.72 2.16 5.64
N GLY A 171 -18.24 2.36 4.41
CA GLY A 171 -18.00 1.30 3.44
C GLY A 171 -17.02 0.26 3.97
N TYR A 172 -15.85 0.69 4.45
CA TYR A 172 -14.85 -0.17 5.06
C TYR A 172 -15.37 -0.88 6.32
N LYS A 173 -16.01 -0.18 7.25
CA LYS A 173 -16.53 -0.81 8.47
C LYS A 173 -17.57 -1.89 8.19
N LYS A 174 -18.37 -1.75 7.12
CA LYS A 174 -19.40 -2.70 6.75
C LYS A 174 -18.85 -3.90 5.98
N TRP A 175 -17.95 -3.66 5.02
CA TRP A 175 -17.49 -4.69 4.07
C TRP A 175 -16.13 -5.29 4.43
N CYS A 176 -15.37 -4.61 5.28
CA CYS A 176 -14.04 -5.00 5.72
C CYS A 176 -13.93 -4.99 7.26
N PRO A 177 -14.89 -5.55 8.03
CA PRO A 177 -14.86 -5.51 9.49
C PRO A 177 -13.63 -6.22 10.10
N GLN A 178 -12.99 -7.11 9.33
CA GLN A 178 -11.76 -7.81 9.69
C GLN A 178 -10.50 -6.91 9.62
N CYS A 179 -10.58 -5.75 8.95
CA CYS A 179 -9.47 -4.80 8.88
C CYS A 179 -9.44 -3.91 10.12
N THR A 180 -8.89 -4.45 11.21
CA THR A 180 -8.76 -3.75 12.49
C THR A 180 -7.39 -3.08 12.62
N PRO A 181 -7.23 -2.01 13.41
CA PRO A 181 -5.94 -1.33 13.56
C PRO A 181 -4.80 -2.25 14.02
N GLU A 182 -3.56 -1.92 13.65
CA GLU A 182 -2.39 -2.68 14.11
C GLU A 182 -2.13 -2.44 15.61
N CYS A 183 -1.76 -3.49 16.35
CA CYS A 183 -1.35 -3.32 17.75
C CYS A 183 0.01 -2.62 17.89
N LYS A 184 0.87 -2.76 16.89
CA LYS A 184 2.13 -2.03 16.78
C LYS A 184 2.18 -1.43 15.40
N ASN A 185 2.38 -0.11 15.34
CA ASN A 185 2.51 0.62 14.09
C ASN A 185 3.76 1.51 14.17
N THR A 186 4.53 1.55 13.10
CA THR A 186 5.69 2.42 12.93
C THR A 186 5.40 3.46 11.85
N ASP A 187 5.40 4.73 12.21
CA ASP A 187 5.25 5.83 11.26
C ASP A 187 6.60 6.48 10.96
N PHE A 188 6.85 6.77 9.69
CA PHE A 188 8.01 7.56 9.25
C PHE A 188 7.55 8.94 8.78
N HIS A 189 7.80 9.96 9.59
CA HIS A 189 7.58 11.34 9.16
C HIS A 189 8.80 11.81 8.38
N THR A 190 8.59 12.24 7.13
CA THR A 190 9.67 12.61 6.20
C THR A 190 9.70 14.11 5.93
N VAL A 191 10.91 14.64 5.72
CA VAL A 191 11.16 16.02 5.29
C VAL A 191 12.03 15.92 4.04
N LEU A 192 11.48 16.40 2.93
CA LEU A 192 12.16 16.40 1.64
C LEU A 192 12.79 17.77 1.38
N SER A 193 14.03 17.78 0.93
CA SER A 193 14.71 18.96 0.40
C SER A 193 15.37 18.63 -0.93
N ALA A 194 15.28 19.55 -1.89
CA ALA A 194 15.85 19.40 -3.22
C ALA A 194 16.90 20.50 -3.46
N LEU A 195 18.03 20.13 -4.06
CA LEU A 195 19.12 21.02 -4.43
C LEU A 195 19.45 20.82 -5.90
N SER A 196 19.57 21.94 -6.62
CA SER A 196 19.99 22.02 -8.03
C SER A 196 21.50 22.07 -8.17
#